data_AF-A0A8S3EXD5-F1
#
_entry.id   AF-A0A8S3EXD5-F1
#
_cell.length_a   1.000
_cell.length_b   1.000
_cell.length_c   1.000
_cell.angle_alpha   90.00
_cell.angle_beta   90.00
_cell.angle_gamma   90.00
#
_symmetry.space_group_name_H-M   'P 1'
#
loop_
_entity.id
_entity.type
_entity.pdbx_description
1 polymer ?
#
loop_
_entity_poly.entity_id
_entity_poly.type
_entity_poly.pdbx_seq_one_letter_code
_entity_poly.pdbx_strand_id
1 'polypeptide(L)'
;IYPLIGSGTAANLALAVTLAHLFQTTNYPKYPYRIRFCWWGAEELDLLGSTYHVAQVENSTIAGERTSDYLINLNFDMFGSPNYIYGIYDGSTIDNSTISRSAVPGSNKVSALFRDWFIRQKLPWDYTPFNGLSDYAPFLTAGIAAGGLFSGADNYKVQAKRDRYVTSPGQGLGGTADASQDPCYHKTCDTIQNINIVAYEKMVQGAAFVIESLARQTDLKAWLYPTTAN
;
A
#
# COMPACT_ATOMS: atom_id res chain seq x y z
N ILE A 1 14.14 16.82 17.60
CA ILE A 1 13.43 16.12 16.51
C ILE A 1 11.98 16.53 16.64
N TYR A 2 11.48 17.44 15.80
CA TYR A 2 10.04 17.65 15.73
C TYR A 2 9.44 16.37 15.15
N PRO A 3 8.43 15.74 15.79
CA PRO A 3 7.80 14.55 15.25
C PRO A 3 7.06 14.96 13.97
N LEU A 4 7.70 14.79 12.83
CA LEU A 4 7.03 14.88 11.54
C LEU A 4 6.33 13.54 11.32
N ILE A 5 5.06 13.62 10.92
CA ILE A 5 4.28 12.46 10.53
C ILE A 5 4.75 12.01 9.14
N GLY A 6 5.13 10.74 9.00
CA GLY A 6 5.54 10.18 7.71
C GLY A 6 4.40 10.17 6.68
N SER A 7 4.76 10.16 5.39
CA SER A 7 3.78 10.27 4.30
C SER A 7 2.69 9.18 4.34
N GLY A 8 3.06 7.90 4.51
CA GLY A 8 2.09 6.81 4.67
C GLY A 8 1.17 6.96 5.89
N THR A 9 1.73 7.42 7.02
CA THR A 9 0.98 7.69 8.25
C THR A 9 -0.04 8.82 8.05
N ALA A 10 0.35 9.91 7.39
CA ALA A 10 -0.53 11.02 7.06
C ALA A 10 -1.64 10.61 6.09
N ALA A 11 -1.32 9.77 5.09
CA ALA A 11 -2.28 9.21 4.15
C ALA A 11 -3.34 8.36 4.88
N ASN A 12 -2.91 7.46 5.75
CA ASN A 12 -3.79 6.63 6.58
C ASN A 12 -4.75 7.49 7.42
N LEU A 13 -4.24 8.54 8.06
CA LEU A 13 -5.07 9.45 8.86
C LEU A 13 -6.09 10.18 7.99
N ALA A 14 -5.67 10.71 6.83
CA ALA A 14 -6.55 11.41 5.92
C ALA A 14 -7.67 10.51 5.39
N LEU A 15 -7.36 9.26 5.03
CA LEU A 15 -8.33 8.25 4.61
C LEU A 15 -9.34 7.94 5.72
N ALA A 16 -8.86 7.75 6.96
CA ALA A 16 -9.70 7.46 8.12
C ALA A 16 -10.68 8.60 8.43
N VAL A 17 -10.18 9.84 8.49
CA VAL A 17 -11.00 11.03 8.75
C VAL A 17 -12.01 11.26 7.63
N THR A 18 -11.59 11.13 6.37
CA THR A 18 -12.49 11.28 5.22
C THR A 18 -13.61 10.26 5.25
N LEU A 19 -13.28 8.99 5.53
CA LEU A 19 -14.29 7.93 5.63
C LEU A 19 -15.26 8.19 6.79
N ALA A 20 -14.75 8.63 7.95
CA ALA A 20 -15.59 8.98 9.09
C ALA A 20 -16.59 10.09 8.75
N HIS A 21 -16.15 11.15 8.06
CA HIS A 21 -17.02 12.23 7.59
C HIS A 21 -18.07 11.72 6.59
N LEU A 22 -17.68 10.91 5.61
CA LEU A 22 -18.62 10.30 4.66
C LEU A 22 -19.68 9.48 5.41
N PHE A 23 -19.27 8.71 6.42
CA PHE A 23 -20.16 7.91 7.25
C PHE A 23 -21.06 8.72 8.18
N GLN A 24 -20.82 10.01 8.39
CA GLN A 24 -21.78 10.88 9.11
C GLN A 24 -22.90 11.39 8.20
N THR A 25 -22.74 11.32 6.88
CA THR A 25 -23.80 11.71 5.94
C THR A 25 -24.89 10.64 5.83
N THR A 26 -26.12 11.07 5.51
CA THR A 26 -27.27 10.17 5.33
C THR A 26 -27.25 9.41 4.02
N ASN A 27 -26.61 9.97 2.98
CA ASN A 27 -26.69 9.47 1.61
C ASN A 27 -25.52 8.55 1.24
N TYR A 28 -24.50 8.45 2.09
CA TYR A 28 -23.37 7.58 1.84
C TYR A 28 -23.61 6.18 2.42
N PRO A 29 -23.74 5.13 1.56
CA PRO A 29 -23.99 3.77 2.02
C PRO A 29 -22.83 3.26 2.87
N LYS A 30 -23.15 2.66 4.02
CA LYS A 30 -22.14 2.04 4.89
C LYS A 30 -21.61 0.76 4.26
N TYR A 31 -20.35 0.44 4.55
CA TYR A 31 -19.74 -0.77 4.04
C TYR A 31 -20.21 -2.00 4.82
N PRO A 32 -20.39 -3.16 4.15
CA PRO A 32 -20.59 -4.44 4.81
C PRO A 32 -19.36 -4.96 5.56
N TYR A 33 -18.15 -4.45 5.26
CA TYR A 33 -16.91 -4.82 5.93
C TYR A 33 -16.41 -3.71 6.85
N ARG A 34 -15.79 -4.11 7.96
CA ARG A 34 -15.06 -3.20 8.85
C ARG A 34 -13.71 -2.84 8.25
N ILE A 35 -13.39 -1.55 8.23
CA ILE A 35 -12.04 -1.06 7.93
C ILE A 35 -11.35 -0.73 9.25
N ARG A 36 -10.13 -1.23 9.43
CA ARG A 36 -9.27 -0.96 10.59
C ARG A 36 -8.02 -0.24 10.10
N PHE A 37 -7.79 0.97 10.61
CA PHE A 37 -6.56 1.71 10.37
C PHE A 37 -5.56 1.38 11.47
N CYS A 38 -4.33 1.07 11.08
CA CYS A 38 -3.24 0.70 11.97
C CYS A 38 -2.02 1.59 11.70
N TRP A 39 -1.28 1.90 12.76
CA TRP A 39 0.00 2.58 12.71
C TRP A 39 1.00 1.76 13.51
N TRP A 40 2.00 1.23 12.82
CA TRP A 40 2.95 0.29 13.40
C TRP A 40 4.11 1.06 14.04
N GLY A 41 4.50 0.63 15.24
CA GLY A 41 5.73 1.07 15.87
C GLY A 41 6.87 0.14 15.52
N ALA A 42 8.10 0.66 15.56
CA ALA A 42 9.33 -0.14 15.42
C ALA A 42 9.40 -0.98 14.12
N GLU A 43 8.86 -0.46 13.03
CA GLU A 43 9.02 -1.04 11.68
C GLU A 43 10.51 -1.08 11.28
N GLU A 44 11.21 0.04 11.47
CA GLU A 44 12.66 0.19 11.22
C GLU A 44 13.57 -0.67 12.12
N LEU A 45 12.99 -1.38 13.08
CA LEU A 45 13.70 -2.34 13.93
C LEU A 45 13.35 -3.79 13.55
N ASP A 46 13.06 -4.03 12.27
CA ASP A 46 12.67 -5.32 11.70
C ASP A 46 11.20 -5.69 11.99
N LEU A 47 10.28 -4.79 11.61
CA LEU A 47 8.82 -5.01 11.58
C LEU A 47 8.20 -5.41 12.93
N LEU A 48 8.81 -5.00 14.06
CA LEU A 48 8.44 -5.52 15.38
C LEU A 48 6.97 -5.31 15.73
N GLY A 49 6.42 -4.13 15.40
CA GLY A 49 5.04 -3.78 15.73
C GLY A 49 4.00 -4.62 14.98
N SER A 50 4.12 -4.69 13.64
CA SER A 50 3.20 -5.49 12.81
C SER A 50 3.36 -6.99 13.06
N THR A 51 4.60 -7.46 13.24
CA THR A 51 4.89 -8.85 13.61
C THR A 51 4.26 -9.23 14.93
N TYR A 52 4.41 -8.39 15.96
CA TYR A 52 3.77 -8.61 17.26
C TYR A 52 2.24 -8.67 17.12
N HIS A 53 1.65 -7.73 16.36
CA HIS A 53 0.21 -7.70 16.15
C HIS A 53 -0.31 -8.98 15.47
N VAL A 54 0.32 -9.40 14.38
CA VAL A 54 -0.11 -10.61 13.65
C VAL A 54 0.05 -11.85 14.52
N ALA A 55 1.11 -11.95 15.32
CA ALA A 55 1.26 -13.04 16.29
C ALA A 55 0.10 -13.08 17.32
N GLN A 56 -0.44 -11.92 17.74
CA GLN A 56 -1.64 -11.90 18.59
C GLN A 56 -2.88 -12.36 17.83
N VAL A 57 -3.03 -11.95 16.56
CA VAL A 57 -4.15 -12.32 15.70
C VAL A 57 -4.21 -13.83 15.46
N GLU A 58 -3.06 -14.47 15.21
CA GLU A 58 -2.96 -15.93 14.99
C GLU A 58 -3.33 -16.76 16.22
N ASN A 59 -3.10 -16.21 17.42
CA ASN A 59 -3.42 -16.88 18.68
C ASN A 59 -4.80 -16.50 19.26
N SER A 60 -5.50 -15.55 18.64
CA SER A 60 -6.76 -15.04 19.16
C SER A 60 -7.92 -15.97 18.86
N THR A 61 -8.86 -16.06 19.81
CA THR A 61 -10.18 -16.69 19.63
C THR A 61 -11.32 -15.68 19.64
N ILE A 62 -11.02 -14.39 19.83
CA ILE A 62 -12.00 -13.30 19.97
C ILE A 62 -12.48 -12.86 18.58
N ALA A 63 -13.79 -12.89 18.35
CA ALA A 63 -14.37 -12.43 17.09
C ALA A 63 -13.96 -10.98 16.76
N GLY A 64 -13.46 -10.77 15.54
CA GLY A 64 -12.89 -9.50 15.09
C GLY A 64 -11.38 -9.38 15.30
N GLU A 65 -10.76 -10.33 16.01
CA GLU A 65 -9.33 -10.39 16.29
C GLU A 65 -8.69 -11.73 15.85
N ARG A 66 -9.45 -12.69 15.29
CA ARG A 66 -8.90 -13.95 14.77
C ARG A 66 -8.35 -13.75 13.37
N THR A 67 -7.38 -14.55 12.94
CA THR A 67 -6.86 -14.52 11.55
C THR A 67 -7.97 -14.58 10.49
N SER A 68 -9.04 -15.36 10.72
CA SER A 68 -10.15 -15.49 9.78
C SER A 68 -11.04 -14.25 9.64
N ASP A 69 -10.92 -13.29 10.55
CA ASP A 69 -11.63 -12.01 10.53
C ASP A 69 -10.84 -10.94 9.75
N TYR A 70 -9.57 -11.19 9.42
CA TYR A 70 -8.71 -10.32 8.61
C TYR A 70 -8.67 -10.79 7.17
N LEU A 71 -9.37 -10.08 6.29
CA LEU A 71 -9.45 -10.48 4.88
C LEU A 71 -8.25 -10.01 4.05
N ILE A 72 -7.78 -8.78 4.30
CA ILE A 72 -6.71 -8.15 3.54
C ILE A 72 -5.98 -7.08 4.37
N ASN A 73 -4.66 -6.97 4.17
CA ASN A 73 -3.84 -5.84 4.60
C ASN A 73 -3.54 -4.91 3.39
N LEU A 74 -3.74 -3.61 3.56
CA LEU A 74 -3.25 -2.61 2.60
C LEU A 74 -2.14 -1.81 3.26
N ASN A 75 -0.93 -1.92 2.72
CA ASN A 75 0.26 -1.29 3.26
C ASN A 75 0.64 -0.03 2.48
N PHE A 76 0.90 1.05 3.20
CA PHE A 76 1.20 2.35 2.62
C PHE A 76 2.46 2.91 3.28
N ASP A 77 3.59 2.59 2.66
CA ASP A 77 4.91 2.99 3.13
C ASP A 77 5.63 3.73 2.01
N MET A 78 6.14 4.92 2.34
CA MET A 78 6.68 5.92 1.43
C MET A 78 5.72 6.28 0.27
N PHE A 79 4.96 7.37 0.42
CA PHE A 79 3.95 7.81 -0.56
C PHE A 79 4.34 9.05 -1.39
N GLY A 80 5.46 9.70 -1.07
CA GLY A 80 5.78 11.04 -1.59
C GLY A 80 7.21 11.24 -2.04
N SER A 81 7.95 10.21 -2.45
CA SER A 81 9.38 10.34 -2.79
C SER A 81 9.62 11.43 -3.85
N PRO A 82 10.68 12.26 -3.76
CA PRO A 82 10.91 13.38 -4.68
C PRO A 82 11.00 12.97 -6.15
N ASN A 83 11.71 11.87 -6.43
CA ASN A 83 11.88 11.28 -7.75
C ASN A 83 11.04 10.00 -7.89
N TYR A 84 9.77 10.11 -7.49
CA TYR A 84 8.82 9.01 -7.32
C TYR A 84 8.69 8.04 -8.49
N ILE A 85 8.26 6.83 -8.15
CA ILE A 85 7.49 5.94 -9.01
C ILE A 85 6.05 5.85 -8.49
N TYR A 86 5.10 5.50 -9.33
CA TYR A 86 3.78 5.02 -8.89
C TYR A 86 3.86 3.50 -8.76
N GLY A 87 4.54 3.04 -7.71
CA GLY A 87 4.79 1.63 -7.45
C GLY A 87 3.57 0.93 -6.85
N ILE A 88 3.27 -0.25 -7.36
CA ILE A 88 2.23 -1.17 -6.90
C ILE A 88 2.94 -2.42 -6.41
N TYR A 89 2.65 -2.89 -5.19
CA TYR A 89 3.16 -4.20 -4.79
C TYR A 89 2.57 -5.29 -5.69
N ASP A 90 3.44 -6.08 -6.31
CA ASP A 90 3.05 -7.13 -7.25
C ASP A 90 2.72 -8.41 -6.49
N GLY A 91 1.43 -8.65 -6.31
CA GLY A 91 0.90 -9.86 -5.66
C GLY A 91 1.10 -11.17 -6.40
N SER A 92 1.79 -11.18 -7.56
CA SER A 92 2.32 -12.40 -8.17
C SER A 92 3.76 -12.70 -7.76
N THR A 93 4.45 -11.76 -7.12
CA THR A 93 5.85 -11.89 -6.68
C THR A 93 5.93 -11.90 -5.16
N ILE A 94 6.48 -12.97 -4.60
CA ILE A 94 6.85 -13.04 -3.18
C ILE A 94 8.30 -13.51 -3.10
N ASP A 95 9.11 -12.79 -2.34
CA ASP A 95 10.43 -13.27 -1.93
C ASP A 95 10.28 -14.30 -0.81
N ASN A 96 10.40 -15.57 -1.18
CA ASN A 96 10.28 -16.68 -0.23
C ASN A 96 11.45 -16.77 0.77
N SER A 97 12.52 -15.97 0.60
CA SER A 97 13.60 -15.88 1.59
C SER A 97 13.23 -15.02 2.81
N THR A 98 12.27 -14.10 2.66
CA THR A 98 11.82 -13.19 3.71
C THR A 98 10.38 -13.43 4.13
N ILE A 99 9.54 -13.96 3.24
CA ILE A 99 8.14 -14.29 3.51
C ILE A 99 7.94 -15.79 3.34
N SER A 100 7.62 -16.49 4.44
CA SER A 100 7.49 -17.95 4.45
C SER A 100 6.13 -18.44 3.92
N ARG A 101 5.66 -17.88 2.80
CA ARG A 101 4.38 -18.23 2.19
C ARG A 101 4.30 -17.90 0.70
N SER A 102 3.58 -18.74 -0.05
CA SER A 102 3.26 -18.47 -1.46
C SER A 102 2.27 -17.32 -1.63
N ALA A 103 2.29 -16.70 -2.82
CA ALA A 103 1.34 -15.66 -3.22
C ALA A 103 -0.11 -16.12 -3.09
N VAL A 104 -0.94 -15.29 -2.43
CA VAL A 104 -2.38 -15.49 -2.33
C VAL A 104 -3.06 -14.85 -3.55
N PRO A 105 -4.02 -15.53 -4.22
CA PRO A 105 -4.68 -14.97 -5.42
C PRO A 105 -5.27 -13.57 -5.24
N GLY A 106 -5.79 -13.28 -4.04
CA GLY A 106 -6.34 -11.98 -3.67
C GLY A 106 -5.33 -10.84 -3.80
N SER A 107 -4.06 -11.05 -3.44
CA SER A 107 -3.00 -10.03 -3.56
C SER A 107 -2.80 -9.61 -5.02
N ASN A 108 -2.79 -10.56 -5.96
CA ASN A 108 -2.69 -10.27 -7.39
C ASN A 108 -3.93 -9.51 -7.91
N LYS A 109 -5.14 -9.86 -7.46
CA LYS A 109 -6.35 -9.12 -7.82
C LYS A 109 -6.33 -7.68 -7.32
N VAL A 110 -5.80 -7.45 -6.12
CA VAL A 110 -5.65 -6.10 -5.54
C VAL A 110 -4.60 -5.30 -6.31
N SER A 111 -3.50 -5.93 -6.72
CA SER A 111 -2.49 -5.34 -7.59
C SER A 111 -3.11 -4.87 -8.91
N ALA A 112 -4.03 -5.66 -9.48
CA ALA A 112 -4.78 -5.27 -10.67
C ALA A 112 -5.72 -4.08 -10.42
N LEU A 113 -6.39 -3.99 -9.27
CA LEU A 113 -7.23 -2.83 -8.92
C LEU A 113 -6.43 -1.52 -8.84
N PHE A 114 -5.24 -1.55 -8.22
CA PHE A 114 -4.35 -0.39 -8.21
C PHE A 114 -3.89 -0.01 -9.62
N ARG A 115 -3.53 -1.01 -10.44
CA ARG A 115 -3.15 -0.77 -11.83
C ARG A 115 -4.29 -0.11 -12.63
N ASP A 116 -5.51 -0.62 -12.46
CA ASP A 116 -6.70 -0.07 -13.12
C ASP A 116 -6.96 1.39 -12.71
N TRP A 117 -6.70 1.75 -11.45
CA TRP A 117 -6.74 3.14 -11.01
C TRP A 117 -5.76 4.01 -11.81
N PHE A 118 -4.48 3.66 -11.86
CA PHE A 118 -3.48 4.46 -12.60
C PHE A 118 -3.79 4.54 -14.10
N ILE A 119 -4.24 3.44 -14.71
CA ILE A 119 -4.69 3.43 -16.11
C ILE A 119 -5.85 4.41 -16.33
N ARG A 120 -6.87 4.39 -15.47
CA ARG A 120 -8.03 5.32 -15.56
C ARG A 120 -7.61 6.78 -15.37
N GLN A 121 -6.61 7.03 -14.52
CA GLN A 121 -6.04 8.35 -14.32
C GLN A 121 -5.04 8.77 -15.40
N LYS A 122 -4.74 7.89 -16.38
CA LYS A 122 -3.72 8.09 -17.41
C LYS A 122 -2.31 8.35 -16.83
N LEU A 123 -2.04 7.74 -15.68
CA LEU A 123 -0.75 7.84 -14.99
C LEU A 123 0.14 6.63 -15.32
N PRO A 124 1.47 6.79 -15.33
CA PRO A 124 2.38 5.65 -15.36
C PRO A 124 2.23 4.83 -14.07
N TRP A 125 2.69 3.59 -14.10
CA TRP A 125 2.74 2.71 -12.92
C TRP A 125 3.86 1.69 -13.08
N ASP A 126 4.39 1.21 -11.95
CA ASP A 126 5.40 0.16 -11.90
C ASP A 126 4.98 -0.92 -10.90
N TYR A 127 5.39 -2.15 -11.15
CA TYR A 127 5.37 -3.18 -10.12
C TYR A 127 6.64 -3.10 -9.26
N THR A 128 6.46 -3.33 -7.97
CA THR A 128 7.53 -3.57 -6.99
C THR A 128 7.24 -4.88 -6.27
N PRO A 129 8.24 -5.73 -6.01
CA PRO A 129 7.98 -7.03 -5.41
C PRO A 129 7.55 -6.92 -3.94
N PHE A 130 6.84 -7.93 -3.44
CA PHE A 130 6.76 -8.18 -2.01
C PHE A 130 8.08 -8.82 -1.55
N ASN A 131 9.02 -7.97 -1.14
CA ASN A 131 10.37 -8.35 -0.71
C ASN A 131 10.51 -8.58 0.80
N GLY A 132 9.43 -8.36 1.56
CA GLY A 132 9.41 -8.58 3.02
C GLY A 132 9.92 -7.41 3.85
N LEU A 133 10.21 -6.25 3.25
CA LEU A 133 10.81 -5.10 3.92
C LEU A 133 9.78 -4.02 4.32
N SER A 134 8.55 -4.42 4.66
CA SER A 134 7.53 -3.51 5.21
C SER A 134 6.39 -4.31 5.86
N ASP A 135 5.49 -3.63 6.55
CA ASP A 135 4.51 -4.24 7.46
C ASP A 135 3.43 -5.12 6.80
N TYR A 136 3.41 -5.25 5.47
CA TYR A 136 2.58 -6.28 4.80
C TYR A 136 3.12 -7.70 5.04
N ALA A 137 4.41 -7.86 5.34
CA ALA A 137 5.09 -9.15 5.34
C ALA A 137 4.53 -10.13 6.39
N PRO A 138 4.28 -9.73 7.66
CA PRO A 138 3.67 -10.62 8.64
C PRO A 138 2.27 -11.08 8.23
N PHE A 139 1.47 -10.22 7.59
CA PHE A 139 0.14 -10.57 7.10
C PHE A 139 0.20 -11.62 5.98
N LEU A 140 1.11 -11.44 5.01
CA LEU A 140 1.33 -12.44 3.96
C LEU A 140 1.77 -13.78 4.54
N THR A 141 2.67 -13.78 5.53
CA THR A 141 3.11 -14.99 6.24
C THR A 141 1.93 -15.71 6.92
N ALA A 142 1.04 -14.97 7.59
CA ALA A 142 -0.18 -15.50 8.19
C ALA A 142 -1.24 -15.97 7.16
N GLY A 143 -1.00 -15.74 5.86
CA GLY A 143 -1.90 -16.13 4.77
C GLY A 143 -3.02 -15.13 4.50
N ILE A 144 -2.89 -13.92 5.02
CA ILE A 144 -3.79 -12.80 4.75
C ILE A 144 -3.28 -12.12 3.48
N ALA A 145 -4.16 -11.96 2.49
CA ALA A 145 -3.86 -11.22 1.27
C ALA A 145 -3.32 -9.82 1.61
N ALA A 146 -2.39 -9.33 0.82
CA ALA A 146 -1.86 -7.98 0.98
C ALA A 146 -1.80 -7.24 -0.35
N GLY A 147 -1.80 -5.92 -0.26
CA GLY A 147 -1.63 -5.01 -1.38
C GLY A 147 -1.12 -3.68 -0.87
N GLY A 148 -0.84 -2.76 -1.78
CA GLY A 148 -0.40 -1.43 -1.39
C GLY A 148 0.33 -0.71 -2.49
N LEU A 149 0.82 0.46 -2.13
CA LEU A 149 1.53 1.35 -3.02
C LEU A 149 2.85 1.77 -2.36
N PHE A 150 3.82 2.14 -3.20
CA PHE A 150 5.16 2.55 -2.81
C PHE A 150 5.68 3.59 -3.80
N SER A 151 6.23 4.71 -3.32
CA SER A 151 6.72 5.78 -4.20
C SER A 151 8.20 5.71 -4.53
N GLY A 152 8.96 4.78 -3.94
CA GLY A 152 10.39 4.63 -4.18
C GLY A 152 11.26 5.00 -2.98
N ALA A 153 12.46 4.44 -2.93
CA ALA A 153 13.44 4.65 -1.85
C ALA A 153 14.83 4.92 -2.44
N ASP A 154 15.85 4.21 -1.99
CA ASP A 154 17.23 4.35 -2.44
C ASP A 154 17.47 3.92 -3.90
N ASN A 155 16.62 3.04 -4.45
CA ASN A 155 16.67 2.58 -5.84
C ASN A 155 16.75 3.71 -6.87
N TYR A 156 17.52 3.48 -7.95
CA TYR A 156 17.70 4.44 -9.02
C TYR A 156 16.56 4.40 -10.04
N LYS A 157 16.10 5.57 -10.49
CA LYS A 157 15.19 5.68 -11.63
C LYS A 157 16.00 5.68 -12.93
N VAL A 158 16.11 4.51 -13.56
CA VAL A 158 16.82 4.37 -14.85
C VAL A 158 16.18 5.22 -15.96
N GLN A 159 17.00 5.62 -16.94
CA GLN A 159 16.57 6.47 -18.06
C GLN A 159 15.27 6.01 -18.75
N ALA A 160 15.16 4.73 -19.09
CA ALA A 160 13.96 4.20 -19.76
C ALA A 160 12.68 4.38 -18.92
N LYS A 161 12.78 4.24 -17.59
CA LYS A 161 11.67 4.48 -16.67
C LYS A 161 11.32 5.96 -16.64
N ARG A 162 12.32 6.85 -16.52
CA ARG A 162 12.11 8.31 -16.58
C ARG A 162 11.39 8.71 -17.86
N ASP A 163 11.83 8.20 -19.02
CA ASP A 163 11.24 8.53 -20.32
C ASP A 163 9.79 8.07 -20.45
N ARG A 164 9.42 6.92 -19.86
CA ARG A 164 8.02 6.47 -19.78
C ARG A 164 7.15 7.43 -18.96
N TYR A 165 7.68 7.97 -17.85
CA TYR A 165 6.95 8.94 -17.02
C TYR A 165 6.79 10.29 -17.72
N VAL A 166 7.77 10.72 -18.52
CA VAL A 166 7.67 11.95 -19.34
C VAL A 166 6.58 11.81 -20.42
N THR A 167 6.54 10.68 -21.11
CA THR A 167 5.64 10.46 -22.25
C THR A 167 4.22 10.04 -21.85
N SER A 168 3.99 9.71 -20.58
CA SER A 168 2.66 9.34 -20.08
C SER A 168 1.71 10.56 -20.08
N PRO A 169 0.51 10.44 -20.67
CA PRO A 169 -0.41 11.55 -20.84
C PRO A 169 -1.02 11.99 -19.50
N GLY A 170 -0.40 12.97 -18.85
CA GLY A 170 -1.01 13.55 -17.66
C GLY A 170 -0.17 14.59 -16.94
N GLN A 171 1.17 14.47 -16.89
CA GLN A 171 1.95 15.37 -16.04
C GLN A 171 3.37 15.73 -16.52
N GLY A 172 4.01 15.04 -17.47
CA GLY A 172 5.36 15.43 -17.92
C GLY A 172 6.44 15.43 -16.82
N LEU A 173 6.17 14.83 -15.66
CA LEU A 173 7.04 14.79 -14.49
C LEU A 173 7.79 13.46 -14.45
N GLY A 174 8.81 13.35 -15.30
CA GLY A 174 9.70 12.17 -15.33
C GLY A 174 10.58 12.02 -14.08
N GLY A 175 10.81 13.13 -13.38
CA GLY A 175 11.91 13.26 -12.43
C GLY A 175 13.26 13.15 -13.13
N THR A 176 14.27 12.70 -12.40
CA THR A 176 15.66 12.65 -12.87
C THR A 176 16.05 11.21 -13.19
N ALA A 177 16.60 11.00 -14.39
CA ALA A 177 17.17 9.72 -14.79
C ALA A 177 18.49 9.47 -14.05
N ASP A 178 18.78 8.20 -13.78
CA ASP A 178 20.01 7.72 -13.16
C ASP A 178 20.31 8.43 -11.81
N ALA A 179 19.22 8.78 -11.11
CA ALA A 179 19.22 9.32 -9.76
C ALA A 179 18.32 8.47 -8.86
N SER A 180 18.61 8.47 -7.56
CA SER A 180 17.79 7.81 -6.54
C SER A 180 16.34 8.33 -6.57
N GLN A 181 15.38 7.45 -6.27
CA GLN A 181 13.97 7.78 -6.17
C GLN A 181 13.70 8.66 -4.93
N ASP A 182 14.42 8.41 -3.84
CA ASP A 182 14.47 9.25 -2.65
C ASP A 182 15.93 9.44 -2.19
N PRO A 183 16.58 10.56 -2.57
CA PRO A 183 17.94 10.87 -2.14
C PRO A 183 18.14 11.01 -0.63
N CYS A 184 17.05 11.23 0.12
CA CYS A 184 17.04 11.45 1.56
C CYS A 184 16.56 10.23 2.36
N TYR A 185 16.28 9.09 1.72
CA TYR A 185 15.95 7.83 2.41
C TYR A 185 16.92 7.53 3.56
N HIS A 186 16.39 7.34 4.77
CA HIS A 186 17.14 7.11 6.03
C HIS A 186 18.20 8.17 6.37
N LYS A 187 18.03 9.41 5.90
CA LYS A 187 18.95 10.54 6.17
C LYS A 187 18.24 11.67 6.88
N THR A 188 19.03 12.55 7.48
CA THR A 188 18.54 13.74 8.21
C THR A 188 17.81 14.75 7.34
N CYS A 189 17.95 14.68 6.01
CA CYS A 189 17.22 15.54 5.08
C CYS A 189 15.80 15.02 4.76
N ASP A 190 15.41 13.83 5.22
CA ASP A 190 14.04 13.36 5.12
C ASP A 190 13.14 14.15 6.08
N THR A 191 12.52 15.17 5.52
CA THR A 191 11.76 16.21 6.20
C THR A 191 10.52 16.50 5.38
N ILE A 192 9.63 17.39 5.85
CA ILE A 192 8.44 17.76 5.07
C ILE A 192 8.78 18.41 3.71
N GLN A 193 10.01 18.91 3.56
CA GLN A 193 10.53 19.44 2.31
C GLN A 193 10.91 18.33 1.29
N ASN A 194 11.01 17.08 1.72
CA ASN A 194 11.38 15.92 0.90
C ASN A 194 10.16 15.21 0.27
N ILE A 195 9.04 15.91 0.09
CA ILE A 195 7.79 15.32 -0.41
C ILE A 195 7.40 15.90 -1.78
N ASN A 196 7.22 15.02 -2.75
CA ASN A 196 6.49 15.31 -3.98
C ASN A 196 4.98 15.25 -3.71
N ILE A 197 4.36 16.42 -3.53
CA ILE A 197 2.93 16.52 -3.18
C ILE A 197 2.02 15.98 -4.29
N VAL A 198 2.40 16.14 -5.56
CA VAL A 198 1.59 15.64 -6.68
C VAL A 198 1.55 14.11 -6.66
N ALA A 199 2.70 13.46 -6.47
CA ALA A 199 2.76 12.01 -6.34
C ALA A 199 1.96 11.53 -5.12
N TYR A 200 2.18 12.17 -3.97
CA TYR A 200 1.47 11.89 -2.73
C TYR A 200 -0.05 11.90 -2.92
N GLU A 201 -0.61 12.96 -3.49
CA GLU A 201 -2.05 13.06 -3.74
C GLU A 201 -2.59 11.92 -4.60
N LYS A 202 -1.87 11.54 -5.67
CA LYS A 202 -2.29 10.45 -6.55
C LYS A 202 -2.21 9.09 -5.89
N MET A 203 -1.23 8.88 -5.01
CA MET A 203 -1.09 7.65 -4.21
C MET A 203 -2.23 7.54 -3.19
N VAL A 204 -2.56 8.63 -2.47
CA VAL A 204 -3.69 8.66 -1.53
C VAL A 204 -5.03 8.42 -2.25
N GLN A 205 -5.24 9.04 -3.42
CA GLN A 205 -6.45 8.80 -4.22
C GLN A 205 -6.53 7.33 -4.70
N GLY A 206 -5.41 6.72 -5.07
CA GLY A 206 -5.35 5.30 -5.42
C GLY A 206 -5.68 4.38 -4.25
N ALA A 207 -5.14 4.68 -3.07
CA ALA A 207 -5.49 3.99 -1.83
C ALA A 207 -6.99 4.09 -1.54
N ALA A 208 -7.56 5.29 -1.62
CA ALA A 208 -9.00 5.51 -1.42
C ALA A 208 -9.85 4.71 -2.42
N PHE A 209 -9.48 4.72 -3.71
CA PHE A 209 -10.17 3.96 -4.76
C PHE A 209 -10.20 2.46 -4.47
N VAL A 210 -9.07 1.88 -4.08
CA VAL A 210 -8.99 0.44 -3.79
C VAL A 210 -9.73 0.09 -2.50
N ILE A 211 -9.59 0.88 -1.44
CA ILE A 211 -10.36 0.69 -0.19
C ILE A 211 -11.86 0.67 -0.47
N GLU A 212 -12.37 1.66 -1.21
CA GLU A 212 -13.77 1.75 -1.61
C GLU A 212 -14.20 0.54 -2.47
N SER A 213 -13.38 0.16 -3.44
CA SER A 213 -13.66 -0.98 -4.34
C SER A 213 -13.75 -2.31 -3.60
N LEU A 214 -12.89 -2.53 -2.59
CA LEU A 214 -12.89 -3.73 -1.76
C LEU A 214 -14.05 -3.70 -0.76
N ALA A 215 -14.27 -2.56 -0.11
CA ALA A 215 -15.29 -2.42 0.92
C ALA A 215 -16.71 -2.56 0.36
N ARG A 216 -16.91 -2.35 -0.94
CA ARG A 216 -18.19 -2.55 -1.64
C ARG A 216 -18.38 -3.91 -2.28
N GLN A 217 -17.44 -4.84 -2.18
CA GLN A 217 -17.59 -6.18 -2.76
C GLN A 217 -18.76 -6.94 -2.12
N THR A 218 -19.60 -7.59 -2.92
CA THR A 218 -20.71 -8.41 -2.37
C THR A 218 -20.20 -9.57 -1.52
N ASP A 219 -19.13 -10.23 -1.96
CA ASP A 219 -18.41 -11.26 -1.20
C ASP A 219 -16.89 -11.07 -1.39
N LEU A 220 -16.31 -10.26 -0.51
CA LEU A 220 -14.88 -9.94 -0.53
C LEU A 220 -14.03 -11.17 -0.24
N LYS A 221 -14.50 -12.08 0.61
CA LYS A 221 -13.74 -13.27 0.98
C LYS A 221 -13.64 -14.22 -0.21
N ALA A 222 -14.74 -14.54 -0.88
CA ALA A 222 -14.72 -15.37 -2.08
C ALA A 222 -13.93 -14.69 -3.22
N TRP A 223 -13.98 -13.37 -3.31
CA TRP A 223 -13.20 -12.63 -4.30
C TRP A 223 -11.69 -12.73 -4.02
N LEU A 224 -11.23 -12.58 -2.77
CA LEU A 224 -9.82 -12.69 -2.40
C LEU A 224 -9.30 -14.13 -2.41
N TYR A 225 -10.13 -15.09 -1.99
CA TYR A 225 -9.75 -16.49 -1.79
C TYR A 225 -10.68 -17.41 -2.59
N PRO A 226 -10.63 -17.37 -3.93
CA PRO A 226 -11.48 -18.23 -4.74
C PRO A 226 -11.11 -19.70 -4.49
N THR A 227 -12.12 -20.54 -4.25
CA THR A 227 -11.93 -21.99 -4.28
C THR A 227 -11.54 -22.39 -5.70
N THR A 228 -10.35 -22.96 -5.89
CA THR A 228 -10.01 -23.59 -7.18
C THR A 228 -11.01 -24.72 -7.42
N ALA A 229 -11.78 -24.65 -8.50
CA ALA A 229 -12.53 -25.81 -8.96
C ALA A 229 -11.52 -26.90 -9.31
N ASN A 230 -11.63 -28.05 -8.65
CA ASN A 230 -10.90 -29.28 -9.02
C ASN A 230 -11.37 -29.78 -10.38
#